data_AF-A0A1W9WFQ2-F1
#
_entry.id   AF-A0A1W9WFQ2-F1
#
_cell.length_a   1.000
_cell.length_b   1.000
_cell.length_c   1.000
_cell.angle_alpha   90.00
_cell.angle_beta   90.00
_cell.angle_gamma   90.00
#
_symmetry.space_group_name_H-M   'P 1'
#
loop_
_entity.id
_entity.type
_entity.pdbx_description
1 polymer ?
#
loop_
_entity_poly.entity_id
_entity_poly.type
_entity_poly.pdbx_seq_one_letter_code
_entity_poly.pdbx_strand_id
1 'polypeptide(L)' 'MKILVSQEITVKELLDGHPETLKVFMDLGLMCPGCPAEGFHTLADVVREYHLELSQLLRHFQNALEDGSHEWDESRGDNG' A
#
# COMPACT_ATOMS: atom_id res chain seq x y z
N MET A 1 -17.00 -6.65 -1.22
CA MET A 1 -16.61 -6.30 -2.61
C MET A 1 -15.18 -6.79 -2.80
N LYS A 2 -14.87 -7.62 -3.80
CA LYS A 2 -13.50 -8.14 -3.99
C LYS A 2 -12.76 -7.17 -4.89
N ILE A 3 -11.87 -6.35 -4.33
CA ILE A 3 -11.01 -5.48 -5.12
C ILE A 3 -9.94 -6.37 -5.75
N LEU A 4 -9.89 -6.37 -7.09
CA LEU A 4 -8.90 -7.10 -7.88
C LEU A 4 -7.67 -6.21 -8.03
N VAL A 5 -6.81 -6.21 -7.02
CA VAL A 5 -5.49 -5.60 -7.13
C VAL A 5 -4.63 -6.50 -8.02
N SER A 6 -4.33 -6.03 -9.23
CA SER A 6 -3.49 -6.75 -10.20
C SER A 6 -2.01 -6.52 -9.90
N GLN A 7 -1.16 -7.53 -10.12
CA GLN A 7 0.29 -7.41 -9.90
C GLN A 7 0.99 -6.36 -10.80
N GLU A 8 0.32 -5.98 -11.89
CA GLU A 8 0.79 -5.00 -12.88
C GLU A 8 0.47 -3.54 -12.47
N ILE A 9 -0.36 -3.33 -11.44
CA ILE A 9 -0.62 -2.00 -10.92
C ILE A 9 0.66 -1.45 -10.28
N THR A 10 0.91 -0.16 -10.48
CA THR A 10 2.02 0.52 -9.82
C THR A 10 1.65 0.84 -8.38
N VAL A 11 2.66 0.94 -7.51
CA VAL A 11 2.46 1.37 -6.13
C VAL A 11 1.76 2.73 -6.10
N LYS A 12 2.15 3.67 -6.98
CA LYS A 12 1.47 4.96 -7.12
C LYS A 12 -0.02 4.84 -7.46
N GLU A 13 -0.39 4.07 -8.49
CA GLU A 13 -1.80 3.95 -8.87
C GLU A 13 -2.64 3.26 -7.78
N LEU A 14 -2.06 2.29 -7.08
CA LEU A 14 -2.71 1.66 -5.93
C LEU A 14 -2.96 2.66 -4.81
N LEU A 15 -1.96 3.47 -4.44
CA LEU A 15 -2.08 4.46 -3.37
C LEU A 15 -3.00 5.63 -3.75
N ASP A 16 -3.06 6.00 -5.02
CA ASP A 16 -3.96 7.04 -5.53
C ASP A 16 -5.44 6.63 -5.41
N GLY A 17 -5.75 5.36 -5.71
CA GLY A 17 -7.09 4.80 -5.54
C GLY A 17 -7.41 4.34 -4.11
N HIS A 18 -6.39 3.94 -3.35
CA HIS A 18 -6.52 3.29 -2.05
C HIS A 18 -5.43 3.73 -1.06
N PRO A 19 -5.51 4.95 -0.51
CA PRO A 19 -4.51 5.46 0.43
C PRO A 19 -4.41 4.65 1.72
N GLU A 20 -5.43 3.86 2.09
CA GLU A 20 -5.35 2.99 3.27
C GLU A 20 -4.31 1.87 3.12
N THR A 21 -3.99 1.49 1.88
CA THR A 21 -2.94 0.50 1.60
C THR A 21 -1.55 1.00 1.96
N LEU A 22 -1.34 2.32 2.12
CA LEU A 22 -0.08 2.91 2.58
C LEU A 22 0.39 2.31 3.90
N LYS A 23 -0.55 2.05 4.82
CA LYS A 23 -0.25 1.45 6.13
C LYS A 23 0.37 0.06 5.98
N VAL A 24 -0.01 -0.71 4.96
CA VAL A 24 0.59 -2.02 4.66
C VAL A 24 2.04 -1.87 4.24
N PHE A 25 2.36 -0.88 3.40
CA PHE A 25 3.75 -0.61 3.03
C PHE A 25 4.59 -0.22 4.25
N MET A 26 4.04 0.62 5.13
CA MET A 26 4.70 1.01 6.38
C MET A 26 4.90 -0.18 7.34
N ASP A 27 3.90 -1.05 7.50
CA ASP A 27 3.96 -2.24 8.37
C ASP A 27 4.99 -3.26 7.87
N LEU A 28 5.09 -3.42 6.55
CA LEU A 28 6.10 -4.26 5.90
C LEU A 28 7.50 -3.61 5.87
N GLY A 29 7.65 -2.38 6.37
CA GLY A 29 8.92 -1.64 6.36
C GLY A 29 9.39 -1.27 4.95
N LEU A 30 8.49 -1.25 3.97
CA LEU A 30 8.78 -0.86 2.60
C LEU A 30 8.97 0.67 2.56
N MET A 31 10.22 1.12 2.45
CA MET A 31 10.58 2.55 2.36
C MET A 31 10.32 3.16 0.96
N CYS A 32 9.62 2.43 0.08
CA CYS A 32 9.30 2.87 -1.27
C CYS A 32 8.34 4.08 -1.39
N PRO A 33 7.34 4.31 -0.50
CA PRO A 33 6.44 5.47 -0.63
C PRO A 33 7.17 6.74 -0.17
N GLY A 34 7.59 7.57 -1.11
CA GLY A 34 8.32 8.82 -0.92
C GLY A 34 9.41 9.11 -1.97
N CYS A 35 9.65 8.20 -2.93
CA CYS A 35 10.70 8.32 -3.94
C CYS A 35 10.07 8.24 -5.34
N PRO A 36 10.42 9.12 -6.31
CA PRO A 36 9.74 9.20 -7.61
C PRO A 36 9.73 7.90 -8.44
N ALA A 37 10.54 6.91 -8.07
CA ALA A 37 10.54 5.56 -8.65
C ALA A 37 9.27 4.74 -8.31
N GLU A 38 8.53 5.09 -7.25
CA GLU A 38 7.28 4.43 -6.85
C GLU A 38 6.18 4.48 -7.92
N GLY A 39 6.27 5.45 -8.84
CA GLY A 39 5.39 5.55 -10.01
C GLY A 39 5.64 4.48 -11.08
N PHE A 40 6.77 3.78 -11.01
CA PHE A 40 7.18 2.77 -12.00
C PHE A 40 7.27 1.37 -11.41
N HIS A 41 7.46 1.24 -10.09
CA HIS A 41 7.46 -0.05 -9.42
C HIS A 41 6.05 -0.63 -9.37
N THR A 42 5.88 -1.78 -10.04
CA THR A 42 4.67 -2.59 -9.94
C THR A 42 4.71 -3.42 -8.66
N LEU A 43 3.55 -3.92 -8.23
CA LEU A 43 3.52 -4.86 -7.11
C LEU A 43 4.38 -6.10 -7.39
N ALA A 44 4.41 -6.59 -8.64
CA ALA A 44 5.29 -7.69 -9.02
C ALA A 44 6.77 -7.36 -8.78
N ASP A 45 7.19 -6.12 -9.01
CA ASP A 45 8.55 -5.67 -8.77
C ASP A 45 8.87 -5.61 -7.28
N VAL A 46 7.97 -5.03 -6.48
CA VAL A 46 8.09 -4.98 -5.00
C VAL A 46 8.18 -6.39 -4.41
N VAL A 47 7.34 -7.31 -4.87
CA VAL A 47 7.32 -8.69 -4.39
C VAL A 47 8.66 -9.38 -4.70
N ARG A 48 9.26 -9.09 -5.85
CA ARG A 48 10.57 -9.64 -6.26
C ARG A 48 11.73 -9.01 -5.51
N GLU A 49 11.73 -7.68 -5.36
CA GLU A 49 12.80 -6.93 -4.70
C GLU A 49 12.87 -7.23 -3.19
N TYR A 50 11.71 -7.37 -2.56
CA TYR A 50 11.61 -7.64 -1.13
C TYR A 50 11.42 -9.12 -0.79
N HIS A 51 11.50 -10.01 -1.80
CA HIS A 51 11.32 -11.46 -1.64
C HIS A 51 10.03 -11.84 -0.88
N LEU A 52 8.95 -11.13 -1.16
CA LEU A 52 7.63 -11.37 -0.56
C LEU A 52 6.84 -12.37 -1.41
N GLU A 53 5.73 -12.86 -0.87
CA GLU A 53 4.74 -13.61 -1.64
C GLU A 53 3.60 -12.68 -2.08
N LEU A 54 3.32 -12.65 -3.38
CA LEU A 54 2.24 -11.83 -3.95
C LEU A 54 0.89 -12.12 -3.25
N SER A 55 0.61 -13.39 -3.00
CA SER A 55 -0.59 -13.85 -2.31
C SER A 55 -0.74 -13.26 -0.90
N GLN A 56 0.39 -13.15 -0.17
CA GLN A 56 0.40 -12.56 1.18
C GLN A 56 0.19 -11.06 1.09
N LEU A 57 0.90 -10.38 0.20
CA LEU A 57 0.79 -8.94 -0.01
C LEU A 57 -0.66 -8.52 -0.35
N LEU A 58 -1.30 -9.25 -1.27
CA LEU A 58 -2.70 -9.02 -1.65
C LEU A 58 -3.65 -9.21 -0.46
N ARG A 59 -3.38 -10.17 0.42
CA ARG A 59 -4.18 -10.38 1.64
C ARG A 59 -4.01 -9.22 2.63
N HIS A 60 -2.79 -8.68 2.78
CA HIS A 60 -2.57 -7.50 3.60
C HIS A 60 -3.33 -6.29 3.06
N PHE A 61 -3.33 -6.06 1.74
CA PHE A 61 -4.13 -4.99 1.14
C PHE A 61 -5.62 -5.19 1.36
N GLN A 62 -6.15 -6.41 1.18
CA GLN A 62 -7.55 -6.70 1.45
C GLN A 62 -7.92 -6.40 2.91
N ASN A 63 -7.11 -6.87 3.86
CA ASN A 63 -7.34 -6.58 5.27
C ASN A 63 -7.30 -5.07 5.56
N ALA A 64 -6.37 -4.32 4.96
CA ALA A 64 -6.28 -2.88 5.12
C ALA A 64 -7.46 -2.13 4.49
N LEU A 65 -8.00 -2.62 3.38
CA LEU A 65 -9.22 -2.09 2.75
C LEU A 65 -10.47 -2.38 3.60
N GLU A 66 -10.50 -3.49 4.32
CA GLU A 66 -11.55 -3.81 5.29
C GLU A 66 -11.40 -2.96 6.58
N ASP A 67 -10.17 -2.79 7.08
CA ASP A 67 -9.82 -2.01 8.29
C ASP A 67 -9.96 -0.48 8.07
N GLY A 68 -9.61 0.01 6.88
CA GLY A 68 -9.64 1.42 6.49
C GLY A 68 -11.05 2.02 6.38
N SER A 69 -12.09 1.21 6.52
CA SER A 69 -13.45 1.67 6.78
C SER A 69 -13.64 2.28 8.19
N HIS A 70 -12.63 2.18 9.05
CA HIS A 70 -12.59 2.82 10.37
C HIS A 70 -11.56 3.95 10.39
N GLU A 71 -12.00 5.12 9.90
CA GLU A 71 -11.71 6.45 10.43
C GLU A 71 -10.27 6.72 10.90
N TRP A 72 -9.47 7.34 10.04
CA TRP A 72 -8.29 8.08 10.48
C TRP A 72 -8.71 9.48 10.93
N ASP A 73 -8.93 9.61 12.24
CA ASP A 73 -9.20 10.84 12.95
C ASP A 73 -8.06 11.86 12.80
N GLU A 74 -8.45 13.09 12.48
CA GLU A 74 -7.68 14.31 12.29
C GLU A 74 -7.01 14.79 13.60
N SER A 75 -6.11 14.01 14.16
CA SER A 75 -5.40 14.38 15.40
C SER A 75 -3.89 14.28 15.26
N ARG A 76 -3.32 15.01 14.28
CA ARG A 76 -1.92 15.50 14.33
C ARG A 76 -1.81 16.89 13.68
N GLY A 77 -2.60 17.81 14.19
CA GLY A 77 -2.08 19.15 14.46
C GLY A 77 -1.42 19.13 15.84
N ASP A 78 -0.11 19.28 15.90
CA ASP A 78 0.58 19.80 17.09
C ASP A 78 1.78 20.65 16.65
N ASN A 79 1.45 21.92 16.36
CA ASN A 79 2.15 23.16 16.74
C ASN A 79 3.55 23.09 17.35
N GLY A 80 4.49 23.75 16.66
CA GLY A 80 5.79 24.22 17.15
C GLY A 80 6.50 25.07 16.11
#